data_AF-A0ABD6IV05-F1
#
_entry.id   AF-A0ABD6IV05-F1
#
_cell.length_a   1.000
_cell.length_b   1.000
_cell.length_c   1.000
_cell.angle_alpha   90.00
_cell.angle_beta   90.00
_cell.angle_gamma   90.00
#
_symmetry.space_group_name_H-M   'P 1'
#
loop_
_entity.id
_entity.type
_entity.pdbx_description
1 polymer ?
#
loop_
_entity_poly.entity_id
_entity_poly.type
_entity_poly.pdbx_seq_one_letter_code
_entity_poly.pdbx_strand_id
1 'polypeptide(L)'
;ATAVLARPAGHALHGGAHALLAGAPGARERHLPEALRHFAEGDPLVPATALLPALTSHPEQVLDAFRTRLRGPHREAADCLRRLLADVTTPALARAAATLLREAARPHPETAGRIATAVDHRLTQGPAARPVLFPLVTGLLRDGPEPLRAALATVLAASDTRATGSPGPGRVTRAPGSPGPGGATRVPGSPRAELLDFLLAREQEPSVLVAVLHAAASETGPADDVRALVHRTGLLLGRTPEGATRFDRALVDLGRHVPGFATRMTRWLADAPEEWAAVVGPSTRRTLENLGGARVPA
;
A
#
# COMPACT_ATOMS: atom_id res chain seq x y z
N ALA A 1 -6.56 -29.85 -23.88
CA ALA A 1 -6.84 -28.51 -24.44
C ALA A 1 -7.18 -28.58 -25.93
N THR A 2 -6.33 -29.11 -26.80
CA THR A 2 -6.61 -29.25 -28.26
C THR A 2 -7.90 -30.02 -28.58
N ALA A 3 -8.18 -31.11 -27.86
CA ALA A 3 -9.42 -31.87 -28.01
C ALA A 3 -10.70 -31.09 -27.60
N VAL A 4 -10.56 -30.06 -26.76
CA VAL A 4 -11.67 -29.17 -26.36
C VAL A 4 -11.91 -28.11 -27.44
N LEU A 5 -10.83 -27.58 -28.04
CA LEU A 5 -10.91 -26.64 -29.16
C LEU A 5 -11.50 -27.27 -30.43
N ALA A 6 -11.26 -28.58 -30.65
CA ALA A 6 -11.84 -29.31 -31.78
C ALA A 6 -13.36 -29.57 -31.65
N ARG A 7 -13.96 -29.28 -30.49
CA ARG A 7 -15.39 -29.50 -30.25
C ARG A 7 -16.19 -28.19 -30.35
N PRO A 8 -17.13 -28.07 -31.30
CA PRO A 8 -17.97 -26.88 -31.45
C PRO A 8 -18.99 -26.71 -30.31
N ALA A 9 -19.28 -27.73 -29.51
CA ALA A 9 -20.09 -27.57 -28.29
C ALA A 9 -19.29 -26.97 -27.11
N GLY A 10 -17.97 -26.81 -27.25
CA GLY A 10 -17.05 -26.45 -26.17
C GLY A 10 -16.71 -24.96 -26.05
N HIS A 11 -17.41 -24.06 -26.76
CA HIS A 11 -17.06 -22.63 -26.83
C HIS A 11 -16.90 -21.96 -25.46
N ALA A 12 -17.72 -22.35 -24.47
CA ALA A 12 -17.61 -21.83 -23.11
C ALA A 12 -16.30 -22.21 -22.39
N LEU A 13 -15.56 -23.22 -22.87
CA LEU A 13 -14.28 -23.69 -22.31
C LEU A 13 -13.07 -23.30 -23.17
N HIS A 14 -13.30 -22.69 -24.33
CA HIS A 14 -12.24 -22.37 -25.29
C HIS A 14 -11.25 -21.36 -24.72
N GLY A 15 -11.70 -20.34 -23.98
CA GLY A 15 -10.81 -19.39 -23.31
C GLY A 15 -9.81 -20.08 -22.37
N GLY A 16 -10.30 -20.93 -21.47
CA GLY A 16 -9.43 -21.71 -20.57
C GLY A 16 -8.49 -22.67 -21.30
N ALA A 17 -8.93 -23.26 -22.41
CA ALA A 17 -8.08 -24.13 -23.24
C ALA A 17 -6.95 -23.34 -23.94
N HIS A 18 -7.25 -22.15 -24.46
CA HIS A 18 -6.26 -21.24 -25.05
C HIS A 18 -5.28 -20.74 -23.99
N ALA A 19 -5.75 -20.39 -22.79
CA ALA A 19 -4.90 -19.97 -21.67
C ALA A 19 -3.88 -21.04 -21.26
N LEU A 20 -4.32 -22.30 -21.15
CA LEU A 20 -3.43 -23.42 -20.85
C LEU A 20 -2.37 -23.64 -21.95
N LEU A 21 -2.76 -23.54 -23.21
CA LEU A 21 -1.84 -23.71 -24.35
C LEU A 21 -0.87 -22.53 -24.51
N ALA A 22 -1.30 -21.31 -24.18
CA ALA A 22 -0.43 -20.13 -24.13
C ALA A 22 0.67 -20.26 -23.06
N GLY A 23 0.40 -20.98 -21.97
CA GLY A 23 1.40 -21.32 -20.96
C GLY A 23 2.51 -22.24 -21.48
N ALA A 24 2.21 -23.14 -22.42
CA ALA A 24 3.16 -24.12 -22.95
C ALA A 24 4.08 -23.52 -24.04
N PRO A 25 5.42 -23.53 -23.88
CA PRO A 25 6.34 -22.87 -24.81
C PRO A 25 6.14 -23.26 -26.28
N GLY A 26 5.95 -24.54 -26.58
CA GLY A 26 5.80 -25.04 -27.95
C GLY A 26 4.45 -24.74 -28.62
N ALA A 27 3.44 -24.33 -27.86
CA ALA A 27 2.10 -23.99 -28.37
C ALA A 27 1.76 -22.50 -28.23
N ARG A 28 2.64 -21.73 -27.55
CA ARG A 28 2.38 -20.35 -27.15
C ARG A 28 2.06 -19.43 -28.31
N GLU A 29 2.90 -19.40 -29.34
CA GLU A 29 2.74 -18.49 -30.47
C GLU A 29 1.37 -18.62 -31.15
N ARG A 30 0.85 -19.85 -31.25
CA ARG A 30 -0.41 -20.13 -31.94
C ARG A 30 -1.64 -19.80 -31.10
N HIS A 31 -1.56 -19.96 -29.78
CA HIS A 31 -2.72 -19.86 -28.88
C HIS A 31 -2.75 -18.59 -28.04
N LEU A 32 -1.64 -17.84 -27.96
CA LEU A 32 -1.55 -16.61 -27.18
C LEU A 32 -2.51 -15.51 -27.64
N PRO A 33 -2.66 -15.18 -28.94
CA PRO A 33 -3.56 -14.10 -29.36
C PRO A 33 -4.99 -14.32 -28.90
N GLU A 34 -5.48 -15.55 -29.02
CA GLU A 34 -6.85 -15.92 -28.64
C GLU A 34 -7.02 -15.95 -27.12
N ALA A 35 -6.02 -16.43 -26.38
CA ALA A 35 -6.01 -16.36 -24.92
C ALA A 35 -6.07 -14.90 -24.42
N LEU A 36 -5.33 -14.00 -25.07
CA LEU A 36 -5.32 -12.57 -24.74
C LEU A 36 -6.65 -11.89 -25.07
N ARG A 37 -7.30 -12.26 -26.18
CA ARG A 37 -8.64 -11.77 -26.54
C ARG A 37 -9.68 -12.16 -25.48
N HIS A 38 -9.77 -13.45 -25.15
CA HIS A 38 -10.67 -13.93 -24.09
C HIS A 38 -10.38 -13.28 -22.73
N PHE A 39 -9.11 -13.10 -22.40
CA PHE A 39 -8.72 -12.39 -21.19
C PHE A 39 -9.18 -10.93 -21.20
N ALA A 40 -8.98 -10.19 -22.29
CA ALA A 40 -9.40 -8.79 -22.40
C ALA A 40 -10.92 -8.63 -22.34
N GLU A 41 -11.68 -9.62 -22.84
CA GLU A 41 -13.15 -9.68 -22.81
C GLU A 41 -13.73 -10.04 -21.43
N GLY A 42 -12.89 -10.35 -20.44
CA GLY A 42 -13.35 -10.64 -19.08
C GLY A 42 -13.57 -12.12 -18.78
N ASP A 43 -13.20 -13.05 -19.67
CA ASP A 43 -13.46 -14.49 -19.49
C ASP A 43 -12.91 -14.99 -18.13
N PRO A 44 -13.75 -15.56 -17.24
CA PRO A 44 -13.34 -16.03 -15.93
C PRO A 44 -12.45 -17.28 -15.98
N LEU A 45 -12.47 -18.04 -17.09
CA LEU A 45 -11.64 -19.23 -17.28
C LEU A 45 -10.20 -18.89 -17.70
N VAL A 46 -9.91 -17.62 -17.98
CA VAL A 46 -8.56 -17.15 -18.30
C VAL A 46 -8.01 -16.35 -17.12
N PRO A 47 -7.40 -17.01 -16.11
CA PRO A 47 -6.79 -16.29 -15.01
C PRO A 47 -5.55 -15.54 -15.48
N ALA A 48 -5.33 -14.34 -14.92
CA ALA A 48 -4.14 -13.51 -15.15
C ALA A 48 -2.82 -14.30 -15.01
N THR A 49 -2.79 -15.28 -14.10
CA THR A 49 -1.64 -16.14 -13.81
C THR A 49 -1.23 -17.03 -14.98
N ALA A 50 -2.19 -17.46 -15.81
CA ALA A 50 -1.91 -18.30 -16.97
C ALA A 50 -1.12 -17.55 -18.06
N LEU A 51 -1.19 -16.21 -18.07
CA LEU A 51 -0.52 -15.36 -19.05
C LEU A 51 0.88 -14.89 -18.60
N LEU A 52 1.22 -15.04 -17.31
CA LEU A 52 2.52 -14.59 -16.78
C LEU A 52 3.72 -15.27 -17.45
N PRO A 53 3.70 -16.58 -17.77
CA PRO A 53 4.81 -17.20 -18.49
C PRO A 53 5.07 -16.56 -19.87
N ALA A 54 4.04 -16.01 -20.51
CA ALA A 54 4.15 -15.35 -21.81
C ALA A 54 4.80 -13.96 -21.73
N LEU A 55 4.91 -13.34 -20.55
CA LEU A 55 5.59 -12.04 -20.39
C LEU A 55 7.08 -12.09 -20.73
N THR A 56 7.69 -13.27 -20.66
CA THR A 56 9.11 -13.45 -21.00
C THR A 56 9.36 -13.38 -22.51
N SER A 57 8.40 -13.80 -23.33
CA SER A 57 8.55 -13.83 -24.79
C SER A 57 7.70 -12.80 -25.53
N HIS A 58 6.56 -12.38 -24.97
CA HIS A 58 5.60 -11.46 -25.59
C HIS A 58 5.13 -10.39 -24.60
N PRO A 59 6.04 -9.60 -24.00
CA PRO A 59 5.69 -8.64 -22.94
C PRO A 59 4.62 -7.64 -23.40
N GLU A 60 4.81 -6.98 -24.55
CA GLU A 60 3.90 -5.92 -24.99
C GLU A 60 2.46 -6.41 -25.22
N GLN A 61 2.28 -7.58 -25.84
CA GLN A 61 0.95 -8.13 -26.11
C GLN A 61 0.19 -8.46 -24.83
N VAL A 62 0.89 -9.08 -23.86
CA VAL A 62 0.29 -9.39 -22.56
C VAL A 62 -0.06 -8.10 -21.83
N LEU A 63 0.88 -7.13 -21.76
CA LEU A 63 0.63 -5.86 -21.09
C LEU A 63 -0.57 -5.12 -21.70
N ASP A 64 -0.74 -5.14 -23.03
CA ASP A 64 -1.86 -4.49 -23.70
C ASP A 64 -3.22 -5.15 -23.41
N ALA A 65 -3.25 -6.48 -23.31
CA ALA A 65 -4.45 -7.20 -22.86
C ALA A 65 -4.82 -6.85 -21.42
N PHE A 66 -3.82 -6.71 -20.53
CA PHE A 66 -4.03 -6.21 -19.17
C PHE A 66 -4.55 -4.77 -19.16
N ARG A 67 -3.99 -3.87 -19.98
CA ARG A 67 -4.53 -2.50 -20.11
C ARG A 67 -6.00 -2.51 -20.51
N THR A 68 -6.36 -3.34 -21.49
CA THR A 68 -7.74 -3.45 -21.97
C THR A 68 -8.67 -3.94 -20.86
N ARG A 69 -8.30 -5.02 -20.15
CA ARG A 69 -9.10 -5.56 -19.04
C ARG A 69 -9.24 -4.58 -17.88
N LEU A 70 -8.20 -3.82 -17.57
CA LEU A 70 -8.19 -2.82 -16.49
C LEU A 70 -9.04 -1.57 -16.81
N ARG A 71 -9.30 -1.28 -18.09
CA ARG A 71 -10.25 -0.24 -18.53
C ARG A 71 -11.71 -0.71 -18.52
N GLY A 72 -11.94 -2.01 -18.36
CA GLY A 72 -13.27 -2.63 -18.31
C GLY A 72 -13.99 -2.43 -16.97
N PRO A 73 -15.07 -3.19 -16.69
CA PRO A 73 -15.84 -3.08 -15.46
C PRO A 73 -14.97 -3.22 -14.20
N HIS A 74 -15.11 -2.24 -13.30
CA HIS A 74 -14.22 -2.02 -12.16
C HIS A 74 -14.00 -3.25 -11.24
N ARG A 75 -15.00 -4.10 -11.06
CA ARG A 75 -14.91 -5.31 -10.21
C ARG A 75 -13.96 -6.35 -10.79
N GLU A 76 -13.94 -6.52 -12.11
CA GLU A 76 -13.09 -7.50 -12.80
C GLU A 76 -11.64 -7.00 -12.88
N ALA A 77 -11.47 -5.70 -13.08
CA ALA A 77 -10.17 -5.04 -12.98
C ALA A 77 -9.54 -5.27 -11.59
N ALA A 78 -10.34 -5.14 -10.52
CA ALA A 78 -9.87 -5.32 -9.14
C ALA A 78 -9.31 -6.73 -8.84
N ASP A 79 -10.01 -7.78 -9.26
CA ASP A 79 -9.53 -9.15 -9.08
C ASP A 79 -8.30 -9.45 -9.93
N CYS A 80 -8.25 -8.89 -11.15
CA CYS A 80 -7.08 -8.97 -12.01
C CYS A 80 -5.86 -8.30 -11.37
N LEU A 81 -6.02 -7.11 -10.80
CA LEU A 81 -4.96 -6.37 -10.08
C LEU A 81 -4.42 -7.16 -8.90
N ARG A 82 -5.32 -7.72 -8.08
CA ARG A 82 -4.94 -8.53 -6.91
C ARG A 82 -4.13 -9.76 -7.32
N ARG A 83 -4.56 -10.47 -8.37
CA ARG A 83 -3.85 -11.66 -8.87
C ARG A 83 -2.51 -11.31 -9.51
N LEU A 84 -2.45 -10.28 -10.36
CA LEU A 84 -1.19 -9.80 -10.93
C LEU A 84 -0.17 -9.51 -9.83
N LEU A 85 -0.59 -8.75 -8.81
CA LEU A 85 0.25 -8.40 -7.67
C LEU A 85 0.64 -9.60 -6.82
N ALA A 86 -0.17 -10.65 -6.71
CA ALA A 86 0.22 -11.86 -5.99
C ALA A 86 1.41 -12.58 -6.67
N ASP A 87 1.43 -12.58 -8.00
CA ASP A 87 2.30 -13.44 -8.80
C ASP A 87 3.47 -12.72 -9.49
N VAL A 88 3.69 -11.43 -9.19
CA VAL A 88 4.91 -10.73 -9.63
C VAL A 88 6.11 -11.37 -8.93
N THR A 89 6.90 -12.18 -9.63
CA THR A 89 8.04 -12.93 -9.07
C THR A 89 9.41 -12.41 -9.49
N THR A 90 9.49 -11.48 -10.45
CA THR A 90 10.76 -10.95 -10.97
C THR A 90 10.83 -9.42 -10.93
N PRO A 91 12.03 -8.82 -10.79
CA PRO A 91 12.19 -7.36 -10.81
C PRO A 91 11.76 -6.68 -12.12
N ALA A 92 11.92 -7.36 -13.27
CA ALA A 92 11.45 -6.85 -14.55
C ALA A 92 9.92 -6.79 -14.58
N LEU A 93 9.27 -7.85 -14.12
CA LEU A 93 7.81 -7.91 -13.99
C LEU A 93 7.28 -6.87 -13.01
N ALA A 94 8.01 -6.60 -11.92
CA ALA A 94 7.66 -5.55 -10.96
C ALA A 94 7.61 -4.15 -11.60
N ARG A 95 8.56 -3.82 -12.47
CA ARG A 95 8.58 -2.53 -13.17
C ARG A 95 7.43 -2.41 -14.16
N ALA A 96 7.17 -3.47 -14.93
CA ALA A 96 6.07 -3.49 -15.88
C ALA A 96 4.70 -3.41 -15.17
N ALA A 97 4.54 -4.16 -14.08
CA ALA A 97 3.37 -4.08 -13.22
C ALA A 97 3.19 -2.66 -12.65
N ALA A 98 4.26 -2.01 -12.16
CA ALA A 98 4.18 -0.64 -11.67
C ALA A 98 3.61 0.32 -12.74
N THR A 99 4.04 0.19 -14.00
CA THR A 99 3.50 1.00 -15.10
C THR A 99 2.02 0.76 -15.33
N LEU A 100 1.60 -0.50 -15.43
CA LEU A 100 0.19 -0.86 -15.61
C LEU A 100 -0.70 -0.36 -14.46
N LEU A 101 -0.24 -0.52 -13.23
CA LEU A 101 -0.98 -0.11 -12.03
C LEU A 101 -1.20 1.41 -11.99
N ARG A 102 -0.19 2.19 -12.40
CA ARG A 102 -0.34 3.65 -12.51
C ARG A 102 -1.30 4.04 -13.62
N GLU A 103 -1.22 3.40 -14.77
CA GLU A 103 -2.15 3.63 -15.89
C GLU A 103 -3.59 3.31 -15.50
N ALA A 104 -3.82 2.23 -14.75
CA ALA A 104 -5.14 1.83 -14.28
C ALA A 104 -5.69 2.72 -13.16
N ALA A 105 -4.83 3.21 -12.26
CA ALA A 105 -5.25 4.05 -11.13
C ALA A 105 -5.61 5.49 -11.54
N ARG A 106 -5.15 5.97 -12.70
CA ARG A 106 -5.47 7.33 -13.20
C ARG A 106 -6.95 7.54 -13.49
N PRO A 107 -7.64 6.70 -14.28
CA PRO A 107 -9.08 6.82 -14.51
C PRO A 107 -9.92 6.32 -13.31
N HIS A 108 -9.34 5.47 -12.44
CA HIS A 108 -10.03 4.80 -11.35
C HIS A 108 -9.30 4.99 -10.01
N PRO A 109 -9.33 6.20 -9.41
CA PRO A 109 -8.62 6.49 -8.15
C PRO A 109 -9.06 5.57 -6.99
N GLU A 110 -10.27 5.04 -7.03
CA GLU A 110 -10.81 4.08 -6.06
C GLU A 110 -10.06 2.72 -6.04
N THR A 111 -9.25 2.42 -7.07
CA THR A 111 -8.34 1.25 -7.06
C THR A 111 -7.14 1.41 -6.13
N ALA A 112 -6.76 2.65 -5.79
CA ALA A 112 -5.56 2.97 -5.02
C ALA A 112 -5.45 2.20 -3.70
N GLY A 113 -6.55 2.16 -2.93
CA GLY A 113 -6.60 1.44 -1.66
C GLY A 113 -6.32 -0.05 -1.80
N ARG A 114 -6.85 -0.69 -2.85
CA ARG A 114 -6.63 -2.13 -3.11
C ARG A 114 -5.19 -2.43 -3.50
N ILE A 115 -4.59 -1.56 -4.33
CA ILE A 115 -3.17 -1.68 -4.70
C ILE A 115 -2.31 -1.56 -3.44
N ALA A 116 -2.60 -0.60 -2.56
CA ALA A 116 -1.91 -0.43 -1.30
C ALA A 116 -2.05 -1.66 -0.38
N THR A 117 -3.26 -2.24 -0.24
CA THR A 117 -3.47 -3.48 0.53
C THR A 117 -2.67 -4.65 -0.02
N ALA A 118 -2.59 -4.82 -1.35
CA ALA A 118 -1.79 -5.87 -1.95
C ALA A 118 -0.28 -5.67 -1.72
N VAL A 119 0.19 -4.41 -1.73
CA VAL A 119 1.57 -4.07 -1.35
C VAL A 119 1.82 -4.34 0.13
N ASP A 120 0.87 -4.03 1.02
CA ASP A 120 0.95 -4.31 2.46
C ASP A 120 1.15 -5.81 2.73
N HIS A 121 0.34 -6.65 2.09
CA HIS A 121 0.47 -8.10 2.18
C HIS A 121 1.82 -8.63 1.68
N ARG A 122 2.51 -7.90 0.80
CA ARG A 122 3.86 -8.26 0.34
C ARG A 122 4.94 -7.77 1.28
N LEU A 123 4.76 -6.60 1.90
CA LEU A 123 5.64 -6.12 2.95
C LEU A 123 5.68 -7.09 4.15
N THR A 124 4.63 -7.89 4.36
CA THR A 124 4.60 -8.93 5.40
C THR A 124 5.26 -10.27 5.01
N GLN A 125 5.57 -10.53 3.72
CA GLN A 125 6.19 -11.80 3.28
C GLN A 125 7.68 -11.92 3.60
N GLY A 126 8.26 -10.94 4.30
CA GLY A 126 9.66 -10.95 4.73
C GLY A 126 10.67 -10.54 3.65
N PRO A 127 11.98 -10.70 3.93
CA PRO A 127 13.04 -10.11 3.11
C PRO A 127 13.15 -10.72 1.70
N ALA A 128 12.65 -11.94 1.48
CA ALA A 128 12.69 -12.59 0.16
C ALA A 128 11.90 -11.84 -0.92
N ALA A 129 10.86 -11.08 -0.55
CA ALA A 129 10.08 -10.27 -1.48
C ALA A 129 10.79 -8.97 -1.89
N ARG A 130 11.86 -8.57 -1.18
CA ARG A 130 12.51 -7.26 -1.30
C ARG A 130 12.98 -6.91 -2.72
N PRO A 131 13.65 -7.80 -3.48
CA PRO A 131 14.14 -7.48 -4.83
C PRO A 131 13.03 -7.16 -5.84
N VAL A 132 11.82 -7.67 -5.61
CA VAL A 132 10.65 -7.45 -6.45
C VAL A 132 9.82 -6.27 -5.95
N LEU A 133 9.69 -6.15 -4.63
CA LEU A 133 8.90 -5.13 -3.96
C LEU A 133 9.45 -3.72 -4.18
N PHE A 134 10.77 -3.53 -4.07
CA PHE A 134 11.37 -2.20 -4.17
C PHE A 134 11.16 -1.57 -5.57
N PRO A 135 11.47 -2.24 -6.69
CA PRO A 135 11.20 -1.68 -8.02
C PRO A 135 9.71 -1.41 -8.27
N LEU A 136 8.83 -2.25 -7.73
CA LEU A 136 7.38 -2.05 -7.81
C LEU A 136 6.98 -0.76 -7.08
N VAL A 137 7.22 -0.69 -5.76
CA VAL A 137 6.73 0.40 -4.92
C VAL A 137 7.39 1.73 -5.28
N THR A 138 8.71 1.76 -5.49
CA THR A 138 9.39 3.00 -5.91
C THR A 138 8.90 3.50 -7.26
N GLY A 139 8.54 2.59 -8.18
CA GLY A 139 7.89 2.94 -9.43
C GLY A 139 6.49 3.55 -9.21
N LEU A 140 5.67 2.97 -8.33
CA LEU A 140 4.36 3.51 -8.00
C LEU A 140 4.46 4.89 -7.34
N LEU A 141 5.44 5.09 -6.46
CA LEU A 141 5.66 6.34 -5.73
C LEU A 141 6.22 7.46 -6.62
N ARG A 142 7.00 7.14 -7.66
CA ARG A 142 7.61 8.16 -8.51
C ARG A 142 6.61 8.84 -9.45
N ASP A 143 5.78 8.05 -10.10
CA ASP A 143 4.94 8.53 -11.23
C ASP A 143 3.44 8.25 -11.02
N GLY A 144 3.07 7.74 -9.83
CA GLY A 144 1.71 7.36 -9.50
C GLY A 144 0.81 8.57 -9.23
N PRO A 145 -0.50 8.47 -9.53
CA PRO A 145 -1.45 9.52 -9.21
C PRO A 145 -1.51 9.74 -7.69
N GLU A 146 -1.84 10.95 -7.28
CA GLU A 146 -1.90 11.37 -5.86
C GLU A 146 -2.69 10.39 -4.96
N PRO A 147 -3.90 9.91 -5.34
CA PRO A 147 -4.65 8.95 -4.51
C PRO A 147 -3.89 7.64 -4.28
N LEU A 148 -3.12 7.17 -5.27
CA LEU A 148 -2.30 5.97 -5.14
C LEU A 148 -1.13 6.19 -4.18
N ARG A 149 -0.45 7.34 -4.29
CA ARG A 149 0.65 7.69 -3.38
C ARG A 149 0.14 7.87 -1.95
N ALA A 150 -1.02 8.49 -1.76
CA ALA A 150 -1.66 8.64 -0.44
C ALA A 150 -2.03 7.26 0.17
N ALA A 151 -2.61 6.36 -0.62
CA ALA A 151 -2.92 5.01 -0.14
C ALA A 151 -1.66 4.21 0.25
N LEU A 152 -0.58 4.32 -0.56
CA LEU A 152 0.71 3.69 -0.24
C LEU A 152 1.35 4.32 1.00
N ALA A 153 1.25 5.64 1.17
CA ALA A 153 1.74 6.34 2.37
C ALA A 153 1.11 5.78 3.65
N THR A 154 -0.19 5.50 3.65
CA THR A 154 -0.87 4.88 4.81
C THR A 154 -0.26 3.53 5.18
N VAL A 155 0.03 2.69 4.19
CA VAL A 155 0.61 1.36 4.38
C VAL A 155 2.08 1.41 4.82
N LEU A 156 2.85 2.34 4.26
CA LEU A 156 4.29 2.48 4.58
C LEU A 156 4.51 3.12 5.96
N ALA A 157 3.61 3.99 6.39
CA ALA A 157 3.64 4.62 7.70
C ALA A 157 3.19 3.69 8.84
N ALA A 158 2.46 2.62 8.53
CA ALA A 158 2.06 1.60 9.49
C ALA A 158 3.28 0.87 10.09
N SER A 159 3.21 0.52 11.37
CA SER A 159 4.27 -0.26 12.03
C SER A 159 4.24 -1.71 11.59
N ASP A 160 5.40 -2.37 11.61
CA ASP A 160 5.55 -3.79 11.22
C ASP A 160 4.76 -4.76 12.14
N THR A 161 4.18 -4.29 13.25
CA THR A 161 3.47 -5.07 14.26
C THR A 161 2.12 -5.65 13.80
N ARG A 162 1.50 -5.11 12.74
CA ARG A 162 0.27 -5.72 12.17
C ARG A 162 0.49 -7.13 11.59
N ALA A 163 1.75 -7.54 11.39
CA ALA A 163 2.10 -8.89 10.93
C ALA A 163 2.01 -9.97 12.02
N THR A 164 2.03 -9.61 13.31
CA THR A 164 1.94 -10.56 14.42
C THR A 164 0.56 -10.48 15.07
N GLY A 165 -0.45 -10.96 14.38
CA GLY A 165 -1.81 -11.05 14.92
C GLY A 165 -1.93 -12.10 16.03
N SER A 166 -2.55 -11.69 17.14
CA SER A 166 -3.23 -12.50 18.17
C SER A 166 -2.40 -13.45 19.06
N PRO A 167 -2.22 -13.15 20.36
CA PRO A 167 -2.12 -14.21 21.35
C PRO A 167 -3.50 -14.87 21.44
N GLY A 168 -3.62 -16.12 20.95
CA GLY A 168 -4.80 -16.94 21.26
C GLY A 168 -5.01 -17.05 22.78
N PRO A 169 -6.22 -17.40 23.26
CA PRO A 169 -6.50 -17.48 24.69
C PRO A 169 -5.83 -18.73 25.27
N GLY A 170 -4.51 -18.65 25.45
CA GLY A 170 -3.65 -19.67 25.99
C GLY A 170 -2.79 -19.03 27.06
N ARG A 171 -3.33 -19.03 28.28
CA ARG A 171 -2.69 -18.61 29.53
C ARG A 171 -1.23 -19.08 29.60
N VAL A 172 -0.28 -18.14 29.52
CA VAL A 172 1.09 -18.35 30.00
C VAL A 172 1.23 -17.58 31.30
N THR A 173 1.08 -18.28 32.42
CA THR A 173 1.56 -17.80 33.72
C THR A 173 3.06 -17.63 33.63
N ARG A 174 3.55 -16.39 33.63
CA ARG A 174 4.98 -16.08 33.67
C ARG A 174 5.35 -15.38 34.97
N ALA A 175 6.46 -15.81 35.55
CA ALA A 175 7.02 -15.31 36.80
C ALA A 175 7.36 -13.80 36.74
N PRO A 176 7.21 -13.07 37.87
CA PRO A 176 7.53 -11.66 37.94
C PRO A 176 9.05 -11.47 37.88
N GLY A 177 9.55 -10.72 36.89
CA GLY A 177 10.96 -10.33 36.80
C GLY A 177 11.63 -10.45 35.43
N SER A 178 10.96 -10.98 34.40
CA SER A 178 11.46 -10.85 33.02
C SER A 178 11.07 -9.49 32.43
N PRO A 179 11.97 -8.73 31.79
CA PRO A 179 11.57 -7.59 30.95
C PRO A 179 10.57 -8.11 29.91
N GLY A 180 9.38 -7.51 29.86
CA GLY A 180 8.35 -7.88 28.89
C GLY A 180 8.86 -7.72 27.45
N PRO A 181 8.19 -8.31 26.45
CA PRO A 181 8.52 -8.04 25.06
C PRO A 181 8.36 -6.53 24.84
N GLY A 182 9.48 -5.82 24.71
CA GLY A 182 9.51 -4.41 24.36
C GLY A 182 8.73 -4.24 23.07
N GLY A 183 7.81 -3.26 23.06
CA GLY A 183 7.00 -2.94 21.89
C GLY A 183 7.90 -2.82 20.67
N ALA A 184 7.56 -3.53 19.60
CA ALA A 184 8.41 -3.59 18.42
C ALA A 184 8.55 -2.18 17.83
N THR A 185 9.73 -1.59 18.08
CA THR A 185 10.25 -0.42 17.40
C THR A 185 10.29 -0.67 15.90
N ARG A 186 10.05 0.38 15.11
CA ARG A 186 10.28 0.31 13.66
C ARG A 186 11.75 -0.10 13.47
N VAL A 187 11.97 -1.32 12.94
CA VAL A 187 13.33 -1.85 12.81
C VAL A 187 14.06 -1.02 11.75
N PRO A 188 15.16 -0.32 12.09
CA PRO A 188 15.94 0.40 11.09
C PRO A 188 16.37 -0.57 9.98
N GLY A 189 16.10 -0.22 8.72
CA GLY A 189 16.35 -1.10 7.57
C GLY A 189 15.21 -2.07 7.22
N SER A 190 14.02 -1.93 7.84
CA SER A 190 12.83 -2.64 7.35
C SER A 190 12.42 -2.09 5.96
N PRO A 191 11.89 -2.95 5.06
CA PRO A 191 11.38 -2.49 3.76
C PRO A 191 10.37 -1.35 3.87
N ARG A 192 9.52 -1.34 4.92
CA ARG A 192 8.57 -0.25 5.18
C ARG A 192 9.30 1.06 5.49
N ALA A 193 10.27 1.04 6.39
CA ALA A 193 11.03 2.23 6.78
C ALA A 193 11.76 2.86 5.59
N GLU A 194 12.45 2.04 4.79
CA GLU A 194 13.20 2.54 3.63
C GLU A 194 12.30 3.12 2.53
N LEU A 195 11.15 2.48 2.26
CA LEU A 195 10.20 2.97 1.28
C LEU A 195 9.45 4.22 1.77
N LEU A 196 9.20 4.33 3.08
CA LEU A 196 8.67 5.55 3.69
C LEU A 196 9.68 6.70 3.60
N ASP A 197 10.96 6.44 3.86
CA ASP A 197 12.03 7.43 3.68
C ASP A 197 12.14 7.89 2.23
N PHE A 198 12.05 6.95 1.27
CA PHE A 198 12.01 7.26 -0.15
C PHE A 198 10.82 8.15 -0.52
N LEU A 199 9.63 7.89 0.05
CA LEU A 199 8.43 8.71 -0.13
C LEU A 199 8.65 10.12 0.42
N LEU A 200 9.02 10.24 1.70
CA LEU A 200 9.16 11.53 2.39
C LEU A 200 10.27 12.41 1.84
N ALA A 201 11.30 11.82 1.22
CA ALA A 201 12.37 12.58 0.58
C ALA A 201 11.92 13.34 -0.68
N ARG A 202 10.81 12.93 -1.30
CA ARG A 202 10.37 13.44 -2.62
C ARG A 202 8.99 14.05 -2.61
N GLU A 203 8.16 13.67 -1.65
CA GLU A 203 6.76 14.06 -1.62
C GLU A 203 6.58 15.56 -1.39
N GLN A 204 5.67 16.14 -2.17
CA GLN A 204 5.29 17.55 -2.10
C GLN A 204 3.78 17.74 -1.93
N GLU A 205 2.97 16.72 -2.25
CA GLU A 205 1.53 16.80 -2.16
C GLU A 205 1.06 16.73 -0.70
N PRO A 206 0.34 17.75 -0.20
CA PRO A 206 -0.09 17.78 1.18
C PRO A 206 -1.01 16.62 1.58
N SER A 207 -1.83 16.12 0.66
CA SER A 207 -2.74 15.00 0.91
C SER A 207 -2.00 13.69 1.21
N VAL A 208 -0.88 13.43 0.54
CA VAL A 208 -0.04 12.24 0.77
C VAL A 208 0.63 12.35 2.15
N LEU A 209 1.14 13.53 2.50
CA LEU A 209 1.74 13.79 3.81
C LEU A 209 0.70 13.69 4.94
N VAL A 210 -0.52 14.18 4.73
CA VAL A 210 -1.64 14.01 5.67
C VAL A 210 -1.99 12.52 5.83
N ALA A 211 -1.93 11.71 4.77
CA ALA A 211 -2.13 10.26 4.86
C ALA A 211 -1.05 9.57 5.73
N VAL A 212 0.22 10.01 5.63
CA VAL A 212 1.30 9.56 6.54
C VAL A 212 0.97 9.93 7.99
N LEU A 213 0.52 11.16 8.24
CA LEU A 213 0.17 11.65 9.58
C LEU A 213 -0.96 10.82 10.21
N HIS A 214 -2.05 10.58 9.48
CA HIS A 214 -3.17 9.79 9.99
C HIS A 214 -2.76 8.35 10.32
N ALA A 215 -1.94 7.73 9.47
CA ALA A 215 -1.42 6.40 9.72
C ALA A 215 -0.54 6.39 10.98
N ALA A 216 0.44 7.30 11.07
CA ALA A 216 1.33 7.42 12.23
C ALA A 216 0.58 7.63 13.55
N ALA A 217 -0.44 8.49 13.55
CA ALA A 217 -1.24 8.76 14.74
C ALA A 217 -2.03 7.53 15.23
N SER A 218 -2.45 6.67 14.30
CA SER A 218 -3.18 5.42 14.59
C SER A 218 -2.28 4.29 15.08
N GLU A 219 -0.96 4.47 15.09
CA GLU A 219 -0.01 3.46 15.54
C GLU A 219 0.12 3.42 17.07
N THR A 220 0.29 2.20 17.57
CA THR A 220 0.61 1.90 18.98
C THR A 220 2.09 1.55 19.18
N GLY A 221 2.95 1.85 18.20
CA GLY A 221 4.41 1.68 18.29
C GLY A 221 5.06 2.59 19.33
N PRO A 222 6.40 2.52 19.50
CA PRO A 222 7.10 3.37 20.45
C PRO A 222 6.82 4.85 20.22
N ALA A 223 6.61 5.58 21.32
CA ALA A 223 6.21 6.98 21.27
C ALA A 223 7.22 7.85 20.49
N ASP A 224 8.51 7.53 20.55
CA ASP A 224 9.56 8.29 19.89
C ASP A 224 9.54 8.16 18.36
N ASP A 225 9.26 6.96 17.83
CA ASP A 225 9.14 6.73 16.38
C ASP A 225 7.94 7.49 15.80
N VAL A 226 6.82 7.46 16.53
CA VAL A 226 5.61 8.20 16.15
C VAL A 226 5.85 9.70 16.25
N ARG A 227 6.51 10.18 17.31
CA ARG A 227 6.88 11.59 17.50
C ARG A 227 7.72 12.08 16.31
N ALA A 228 8.79 11.36 15.97
CA ALA A 228 9.70 11.72 14.89
C ALA A 228 8.98 11.76 13.54
N LEU A 229 8.09 10.80 13.25
CA LEU A 229 7.33 10.78 12.01
C LEU A 229 6.31 11.93 11.92
N VAL A 230 5.58 12.22 13.01
CA VAL A 230 4.64 13.35 13.07
C VAL A 230 5.38 14.68 12.88
N HIS A 231 6.51 14.86 13.58
CA HIS A 231 7.33 16.07 13.47
C HIS A 231 7.88 16.25 12.05
N ARG A 232 8.50 15.21 11.48
CA ARG A 232 9.00 15.25 10.10
C ARG A 232 7.90 15.55 9.09
N THR A 233 6.73 14.96 9.24
CA THR A 233 5.57 15.22 8.37
C THR A 233 5.10 16.67 8.49
N GLY A 234 5.07 17.21 9.71
CA GLY A 234 4.77 18.62 9.96
C GLY A 234 5.78 19.57 9.33
N LEU A 235 7.09 19.28 9.41
CA LEU A 235 8.13 20.08 8.73
C LEU A 235 7.95 20.09 7.21
N LEU A 236 7.56 18.96 6.60
CA LEU A 236 7.30 18.88 5.16
C LEU A 236 6.05 19.67 4.76
N LEU A 237 4.96 19.55 5.52
CA LEU A 237 3.72 20.30 5.29
C LEU A 237 3.90 21.81 5.52
N GLY A 238 4.71 22.19 6.51
CA GLY A 238 5.02 23.58 6.84
C GLY A 238 5.79 24.36 5.77
N ARG A 239 6.29 23.69 4.72
CA ARG A 239 6.93 24.34 3.57
C ARG A 239 5.98 25.25 2.78
N THR A 240 4.67 25.08 2.94
CA THR A 240 3.64 25.90 2.30
C THR A 240 2.59 26.34 3.32
N PRO A 241 1.96 27.53 3.16
CA PRO A 241 0.87 27.96 4.04
C PRO A 241 -0.34 27.02 4.01
N GLU A 242 -0.64 26.45 2.84
CA GLU A 242 -1.72 25.48 2.66
C GLU A 242 -1.43 24.18 3.40
N GLY A 243 -0.20 23.66 3.30
CA GLY A 243 0.25 22.48 4.01
C GLY A 243 0.24 22.67 5.53
N ALA A 244 0.71 23.81 6.04
CA ALA A 244 0.63 24.16 7.46
C ALA A 244 -0.82 24.15 7.98
N THR A 245 -1.74 24.76 7.22
CA THR A 245 -3.18 24.77 7.56
C THR A 245 -3.77 23.35 7.57
N ARG A 246 -3.37 22.49 6.61
CA ARG A 246 -3.81 21.09 6.58
C ARG A 246 -3.25 20.28 7.74
N PHE A 247 -1.99 20.51 8.11
CA PHE A 247 -1.36 19.85 9.25
C PHE A 247 -2.08 20.20 10.55
N ASP A 248 -2.31 21.48 10.80
CA ASP A 248 -3.05 21.97 11.98
C ASP A 248 -4.45 21.36 12.05
N ARG A 249 -5.19 21.36 10.93
CA ARG A 249 -6.52 20.75 10.86
C ARG A 249 -6.47 19.25 11.17
N ALA A 250 -5.52 18.53 10.59
CA ALA A 250 -5.37 17.09 10.80
C ALA A 250 -5.00 16.74 12.24
N LEU A 251 -4.12 17.52 12.90
CA LEU A 251 -3.79 17.32 14.31
C LEU A 251 -5.01 17.48 15.22
N VAL A 252 -5.83 18.50 14.98
CA VAL A 252 -7.07 18.72 15.75
C VAL A 252 -8.05 17.57 15.52
N ASP A 253 -8.22 17.14 14.26
CA ASP A 253 -9.10 16.02 13.92
C ASP A 253 -8.65 14.71 14.59
N LEU A 254 -7.36 14.40 14.53
CA LEU A 254 -6.75 13.27 15.21
C LEU A 254 -6.90 13.36 16.74
N GLY A 255 -6.74 14.55 17.32
CA GLY A 255 -6.94 14.78 18.75
C GLY A 255 -8.36 14.48 19.23
N ARG A 256 -9.36 14.61 18.34
CA ARG A 256 -10.76 14.30 18.66
C ARG A 256 -11.10 12.83 18.46
N HIS A 257 -10.54 12.18 17.44
CA HIS A 257 -10.98 10.85 17.00
C HIS A 257 -10.03 9.71 17.38
N VAL A 258 -8.75 9.99 17.66
CA VAL A 258 -7.76 8.96 18.03
C VAL A 258 -7.53 8.99 19.54
N PRO A 259 -7.93 7.94 20.27
CA PRO A 259 -7.76 7.87 21.72
C PRO A 259 -6.31 8.09 22.16
N GLY A 260 -6.11 8.99 23.13
CA GLY A 260 -4.79 9.29 23.70
C GLY A 260 -3.85 10.12 22.82
N PHE A 261 -4.22 10.42 21.57
CA PHE A 261 -3.38 11.23 20.68
C PHE A 261 -3.20 12.67 21.19
N ALA A 262 -4.27 13.33 21.64
CA ALA A 262 -4.19 14.69 22.18
C ALA A 262 -3.28 14.77 23.42
N THR A 263 -3.38 13.80 24.34
CA THR A 263 -2.51 13.70 25.52
C THR A 263 -1.05 13.51 25.11
N ARG A 264 -0.78 12.66 24.11
CA ARG A 264 0.56 12.42 23.58
C ARG A 264 1.16 13.67 22.94
N MET A 265 0.41 14.37 22.09
CA MET A 265 0.83 15.64 21.49
C MET A 265 1.12 16.70 22.55
N THR A 266 0.26 16.82 23.57
CA THR A 266 0.44 17.79 24.67
C THR A 266 1.74 17.52 25.42
N ARG A 267 2.07 16.25 25.66
CA ARG A 267 3.34 15.86 26.26
C ARG A 267 4.53 16.26 25.41
N TRP A 268 4.52 15.97 24.11
CA TRP A 268 5.62 16.35 23.21
C TRP A 268 5.81 17.85 23.10
N LEU A 269 4.70 18.61 23.07
CA LEU A 269 4.71 20.07 23.06
C LEU A 269 5.32 20.65 24.35
N ALA A 270 5.07 20.02 25.50
CA ALA A 270 5.64 20.42 26.79
C ALA A 270 7.13 20.03 26.90
N ASP A 271 7.50 18.86 26.39
CA ASP A 271 8.87 18.34 26.48
C ASP A 271 9.86 19.13 25.58
N ALA A 272 9.41 19.69 24.45
CA ALA A 272 10.25 20.43 23.51
C ALA A 272 9.50 21.59 22.79
N PRO A 273 9.14 22.67 23.49
CA PRO A 273 8.27 23.72 22.95
C PRO A 273 8.84 24.41 21.70
N GLU A 274 10.14 24.67 21.68
CA GLU A 274 10.82 25.34 20.57
C GLU A 274 10.83 24.48 19.29
N GLU A 275 10.98 23.16 19.43
CA GLU A 275 10.99 22.22 18.31
C GLU A 275 9.63 22.18 17.58
N TRP A 276 8.54 22.32 18.34
CA TRP A 276 7.17 22.24 17.82
C TRP A 276 6.57 23.60 17.45
N ALA A 277 7.10 24.71 17.96
CA ALA A 277 6.62 26.06 17.66
C ALA A 277 6.76 26.43 16.18
N ALA A 278 7.75 25.89 15.48
CA ALA A 278 7.92 26.07 14.04
C ALA A 278 6.89 25.31 13.20
N VAL A 279 6.16 24.36 13.79
CA VAL A 279 5.37 23.35 13.06
C VAL A 279 3.88 23.39 13.42
N VAL A 280 3.55 23.72 14.67
CA VAL A 280 2.17 23.70 15.19
C VAL A 280 1.71 25.12 15.51
N GLY A 281 0.58 25.52 14.93
CA GLY A 281 0.00 26.84 15.15
C GLY A 281 -0.47 27.05 16.61
N PRO A 282 -0.40 28.28 17.14
CA PRO A 282 -0.83 28.58 18.52
C PRO A 282 -2.29 28.18 18.84
N SER A 283 -3.19 28.26 17.85
CA SER A 283 -4.60 27.86 18.01
C SER A 283 -4.78 26.35 18.08
N THR A 284 -4.01 25.60 17.29
CA THR A 284 -3.97 24.13 17.33
C THR A 284 -3.44 23.65 18.68
N ARG A 285 -2.34 24.24 19.16
CA ARG A 285 -1.76 23.94 20.47
C ARG A 285 -2.80 24.06 21.59
N ARG A 286 -3.48 25.21 21.68
CA ARG A 286 -4.54 25.44 22.68
C ARG A 286 -5.68 24.42 22.58
N THR A 287 -6.06 24.04 21.36
CA THR A 287 -7.11 23.04 21.13
C THR A 287 -6.68 21.65 21.61
N LEU A 288 -5.43 21.25 21.33
CA LEU A 288 -4.87 19.96 21.76
C LEU A 288 -4.71 19.90 23.28
N GLU A 289 -4.27 20.98 23.91
CA GLU A 289 -4.18 21.09 25.39
C GLU A 289 -5.56 20.93 26.05
N ASN A 290 -6.59 21.58 25.49
CA ASN A 290 -7.97 21.43 25.98
C ASN A 290 -8.46 19.98 25.85
N LEU A 291 -8.20 19.32 24.72
CA LEU A 291 -8.58 17.92 24.49
C LEU A 291 -7.78 16.93 25.35
N GLY A 292 -6.48 17.20 25.57
CA GLY A 292 -5.59 16.35 26.37
C GLY A 292 -5.74 16.53 27.88
N GLY A 293 -6.21 17.70 28.32
CA GLY A 293 -6.48 18.05 29.72
C GLY A 293 -7.91 17.71 30.18
N ALA A 294 -8.86 17.58 29.25
CA ALA A 294 -10.20 17.09 29.56
C ALA A 294 -10.14 15.59 29.92
N ARG A 295 -10.06 15.27 31.22
CA ARG A 295 -10.42 13.93 31.70
C ARG A 295 -11.88 13.68 31.31
N VAL A 296 -12.12 12.74 30.39
CA VAL A 296 -13.45 12.19 30.13
C VAL A 296 -13.95 11.61 31.47
N PRO A 297 -15.11 12.05 32.00
CA PRO A 297 -15.71 11.40 33.16
C PRO A 297 -16.03 9.95 32.81
N ALA A 298 -15.61 9.03 33.67
CA ALA A 298 -15.98 7.61 33.62
C ALA A 298 -17.48 7.40 33.86
#